data_AF-A0A3A0BPB0-F1
#
_entry.id   AF-A0A3A0BPB0-F1
#
_cell.length_a   1.000
_cell.length_b   1.000
_cell.length_c   1.000
_cell.angle_alpha   90.00
_cell.angle_beta   90.00
_cell.angle_gamma   90.00
#
_symmetry.space_group_name_H-M   'P 1'
#
loop_
_entity.id
_entity.type
_entity.pdbx_description
1 polymer ?
#
loop_
_entity_poly.entity_id
_entity_poly.type
_entity_poly.pdbx_seq_one_letter_code
_entity_poly.pdbx_strand_id
1 'polypeptide(L)'
;MSLLQRVLLSRTDRLGDVILSTPVATAIKKAFPAAEVHFLARNYTADILEMHPAVDGIIRIDEVNEAGALSKLLRQYSFDAGGE
;
A
#
# COMPACT_ATOMS: atom_id res chain seq x y z
N MET A 1 22.93 -1.68 -4.80
CA MET A 1 21.76 -1.15 -4.06
C MET A 1 20.57 -1.25 -4.98
N SER A 2 19.58 -2.11 -4.67
CA SER A 2 18.28 -1.98 -5.33
C SER A 2 17.69 -0.65 -4.87
N LEU A 3 17.34 0.20 -5.82
CA LEU A 3 16.57 1.41 -5.52
C LEU A 3 15.15 0.94 -5.22
N LEU A 4 14.67 1.12 -3.99
CA LEU A 4 13.27 0.82 -3.66
C LEU A 4 12.36 1.59 -4.63
N GLN A 5 11.57 0.88 -5.43
CA GLN A 5 10.72 1.46 -6.48
C GLN A 5 9.24 1.44 -6.09
N ARG A 6 8.75 0.35 -5.51
CA ARG A 6 7.32 0.22 -5.20
C ARG A 6 7.07 -0.59 -3.93
N VAL A 7 6.40 0.02 -2.96
CA VAL A 7 6.11 -0.57 -1.65
C VAL A 7 4.62 -0.79 -1.47
N LEU A 8 4.25 -1.94 -0.90
CA LEU A 8 2.89 -2.22 -0.47
C LEU A 8 2.80 -2.20 1.07
N LEU A 9 2.00 -1.30 1.61
CA LEU A 9 1.62 -1.28 3.03
C LEU A 9 0.29 -2.02 3.21
N SER A 10 0.34 -3.19 3.84
CA SER A 10 -0.86 -4.02 4.05
C SER A 10 -1.54 -3.67 5.38
N ARG A 11 -2.70 -2.99 5.32
CA ARG A 11 -3.50 -2.61 6.48
C ARG A 11 -4.99 -2.76 6.18
N THR A 12 -5.48 -3.99 6.37
CA THR A 12 -6.88 -4.39 6.15
C THR A 12 -7.71 -4.35 7.44
N ASP A 13 -7.21 -3.68 8.47
CA ASP A 13 -7.73 -3.66 9.84
C ASP A 13 -8.78 -2.55 10.05
N ARG A 14 -8.77 -1.95 11.25
CA ARG A 14 -9.65 -0.85 11.64
C ARG A 14 -9.09 0.48 11.17
N LEU A 15 -9.97 1.49 11.07
CA LEU A 15 -9.59 2.84 10.70
C LEU A 15 -8.39 3.39 11.51
N GLY A 16 -8.36 3.14 12.83
CA GLY A 16 -7.26 3.58 13.69
C GLY A 16 -5.90 3.04 13.24
N ASP A 17 -5.83 1.75 12.93
CA ASP A 17 -4.59 1.10 12.47
C ASP A 17 -4.12 1.64 11.12
N VAL A 18 -5.07 1.95 10.22
CA VAL A 18 -4.78 2.58 8.93
C VAL A 18 -4.18 3.97 9.15
N ILE A 19 -4.80 4.81 9.98
CA ILE A 19 -4.28 6.16 10.27
C ILE A 19 -2.87 6.08 10.89
N LEU A 20 -2.65 5.16 11.83
CA LEU A 20 -1.34 4.99 12.47
C LEU A 20 -0.24 4.50 11.51
N SER A 21 -0.60 3.97 10.35
CA SER A 21 0.34 3.52 9.33
C SER A 21 0.69 4.58 8.27
N THR A 22 -0.11 5.64 8.11
CA THR A 22 0.18 6.70 7.12
C THR A 22 1.51 7.44 7.32
N PRO A 23 2.05 7.62 8.55
CA PRO A 23 3.39 8.19 8.72
C PRO A 23 4.49 7.35 8.06
N VAL A 24 4.28 6.03 7.90
CA VAL A 24 5.22 5.14 7.22
C VAL A 24 5.32 5.51 5.74
N ALA A 25 4.20 5.81 5.07
CA ALA A 25 4.21 6.27 3.68
C ALA A 25 5.03 7.55 3.51
N THR A 26 4.85 8.52 4.42
CA THR A 26 5.64 9.75 4.45
C THR A 26 7.13 9.46 4.67
N ALA A 27 7.48 8.56 5.58
CA ALA A 27 8.86 8.20 5.85
C ALA A 27 9.53 7.53 4.63
N ILE A 28 8.81 6.63 3.94
CA ILE A 28 9.29 6.00 2.70
C ILE A 28 9.55 7.06 1.64
N LYS A 29 8.61 7.97 1.37
CA LYS A 29 8.80 9.06 0.39
C LYS A 29 9.96 10.00 0.76
N LYS A 30 10.22 10.22 2.05
CA LYS A 30 11.39 11.01 2.49
C LYS A 30 12.72 10.30 2.22
N ALA A 31 12.78 8.99 2.44
CA ALA A 31 13.99 8.19 2.22
C ALA A 31 14.20 7.84 0.74
N PHE A 32 13.12 7.60 0.01
CA PHE A 32 13.08 7.19 -1.39
C PHE A 32 12.05 8.04 -2.15
N PRO A 33 12.40 9.28 -2.56
CA PRO A 33 11.44 10.22 -3.17
C PRO A 33 10.78 9.72 -4.45
N ALA A 34 11.44 8.82 -5.18
CA ALA A 34 10.91 8.22 -6.41
C ALA A 34 10.09 6.94 -6.16
N ALA A 35 10.06 6.41 -4.93
CA ALA A 35 9.31 5.19 -4.65
C ALA A 35 7.80 5.46 -4.68
N GLU A 36 7.04 4.55 -5.28
CA GLU A 36 5.60 4.49 -5.18
C GLU A 36 5.18 3.74 -3.90
N VAL A 37 4.23 4.27 -3.16
CA VAL A 37 3.67 3.67 -1.94
C VAL A 37 2.20 3.38 -2.17
N HIS A 38 1.87 2.09 -2.15
CA HIS A 38 0.50 1.60 -2.29
C HIS A 38 0.01 1.03 -0.96
N PHE A 39 -1.29 1.09 -0.73
CA PHE A 39 -1.93 0.43 0.41
C PHE A 39 -2.82 -0.73 -0.03
N LEU A 40 -2.81 -1.84 0.71
CA LEU A 40 -3.90 -2.82 0.67
C LEU A 40 -4.84 -2.51 1.83
N ALA A 41 -6.08 -2.10 1.52
CA ALA A 41 -7.03 -1.59 2.50
C ALA A 41 -8.47 -2.02 2.16
N ARG A 42 -9.38 -1.83 3.12
CA ARG A 42 -10.83 -2.02 2.91
C ARG A 42 -11.45 -0.76 2.33
N ASN A 43 -12.59 -0.89 1.66
CA ASN A 43 -13.27 0.22 0.98
C ASN A 43 -13.55 1.38 1.93
N TYR A 44 -14.04 1.09 3.14
CA TYR A 44 -14.40 2.13 4.11
C TYR A 44 -13.20 2.92 4.67
N THR A 45 -11.97 2.42 4.53
CA THR A 45 -10.75 3.14 4.94
C THR A 45 -9.96 3.71 3.76
N ALA A 46 -10.28 3.30 2.53
CA ALA A 46 -9.58 3.71 1.33
C ALA A 46 -9.65 5.23 1.11
N ASP A 47 -10.81 5.84 1.29
CA ASP A 47 -11.01 7.27 1.00
C ASP A 47 -10.06 8.18 1.81
N ILE A 48 -9.70 7.76 3.02
CA ILE A 48 -8.77 8.50 3.89
C ILE A 48 -7.33 8.40 3.38
N LEU A 49 -6.97 7.25 2.81
CA LEU A 49 -5.67 7.03 2.20
C LEU A 49 -5.53 7.80 0.87
N GLU A 50 -6.61 7.94 0.09
CA GLU A 50 -6.60 8.70 -1.18
C GLU A 50 -6.29 10.18 -0.97
N MET A 51 -6.67 10.73 0.19
CA MET A 51 -6.37 12.12 0.55
C MET A 51 -4.92 12.33 1.01
N HIS A 52 -4.14 11.27 1.23
CA HIS A 52 -2.80 11.38 1.79
C HIS A 52 -1.74 11.55 0.68
N PRO A 53 -0.95 12.64 0.67
CA PRO A 53 -0.07 12.99 -0.46
C PRO A 53 1.09 12.03 -0.69
N ALA A 54 1.42 11.20 0.31
CA ALA A 54 2.46 10.18 0.20
C ALA A 54 1.93 8.81 -0.30
N VAL A 55 0.64 8.69 -0.59
CA VAL A 55 0.01 7.46 -1.08
C VAL A 55 -0.26 7.59 -2.57
N ASP A 56 0.32 6.69 -3.37
CA ASP A 56 0.20 6.71 -4.83
C ASP A 56 -0.91 5.79 -5.35
N GLY A 57 -1.36 4.83 -4.54
CA GLY A 57 -2.40 3.89 -4.94
C GLY A 57 -2.98 3.06 -3.81
N ILE A 58 -4.17 2.52 -4.04
CA ILE A 58 -4.88 1.68 -3.08
C ILE A 58 -5.42 0.46 -3.81
N ILE A 59 -5.17 -0.70 -3.22
CA ILE A 59 -5.77 -1.97 -3.58
C ILE A 59 -6.88 -2.24 -2.57
N ARG A 60 -8.11 -2.22 -3.06
CA ARG A 60 -9.33 -2.44 -2.28
C ARG A 60 -9.58 -3.94 -2.13
N ILE A 61 -9.34 -4.49 -0.94
CA ILE A 61 -9.45 -5.94 -0.72
C ILE A 61 -10.88 -6.45 -0.87
N ASP A 62 -11.87 -5.61 -0.55
CA ASP A 62 -13.29 -5.97 -0.62
C ASP A 62 -13.80 -6.12 -2.07
N GLU A 63 -13.02 -5.67 -3.06
CA GLU A 63 -13.32 -5.80 -4.50
C GLU A 63 -12.72 -7.09 -5.10
N VAL A 64 -11.95 -7.84 -4.32
CA VAL A 64 -11.27 -9.06 -4.77
C VAL A 64 -12.04 -10.30 -4.33
N ASN A 65 -12.85 -10.84 -5.24
CA ASN A 65 -13.88 -11.84 -4.89
C ASN A 65 -13.50 -13.28 -5.26
N GLU A 66 -12.46 -13.48 -6.07
CA GLU A 66 -12.04 -14.79 -6.56
C GLU A 66 -10.80 -15.31 -5.82
N ALA A 67 -10.79 -16.61 -5.53
CA ALA A 67 -9.65 -17.26 -4.88
C ALA A 67 -8.38 -17.10 -5.75
N GLY A 68 -7.33 -16.51 -5.16
CA GLY A 68 -6.07 -16.25 -5.87
C GLY A 68 -6.05 -15.00 -6.76
N ALA A 69 -7.16 -14.28 -6.92
CA ALA A 69 -7.16 -13.02 -7.67
C ALA A 69 -6.27 -11.96 -7.01
N LEU A 70 -6.21 -11.90 -5.68
CA LEU A 70 -5.34 -10.97 -4.96
C LEU A 70 -3.87 -11.23 -5.29
N SER A 71 -3.42 -12.47 -5.22
CA SER A 71 -2.01 -12.79 -5.52
C SER A 71 -1.66 -12.53 -6.98
N LYS A 72 -2.60 -12.78 -7.91
CA LYS A 72 -2.44 -12.43 -9.33
C LYS A 72 -2.34 -10.92 -9.53
N LEU A 73 -3.21 -10.14 -8.88
CA LEU A 73 -3.19 -8.69 -8.92
C LEU A 73 -1.86 -8.15 -8.37
N LEU A 74 -1.46 -8.55 -7.16
CA LEU A 74 -0.21 -8.09 -6.52
C LEU A 74 1.03 -8.40 -7.38
N ARG A 75 1.05 -9.53 -8.08
CA ARG A 75 2.16 -9.88 -9.00
C ARG A 75 2.29 -8.92 -10.19
N GLN A 76 1.19 -8.28 -10.63
CA GLN A 76 1.22 -7.30 -11.72
C GLN A 76 1.91 -5.99 -11.31
N TYR A 77 1.92 -5.67 -10.02
CA TYR A 77 2.54 -4.45 -9.50
C TYR A 77 4.04 -4.59 -9.25
N SER A 78 4.61 -5.80 -9.19
CA SER A 78 6.04 -6.00 -8.93
C SER A 78 6.54 -5.26 -7.68
N PHE A 79 5.82 -5.36 -6.56
CA PHE A 79 6.21 -4.75 -5.29
C PHE A 79 7.56 -5.27 -4.79
N ASP A 80 8.38 -4.35 -4.30
CA ASP A 80 9.59 -4.67 -3.56
C ASP A 80 9.21 -5.16 -2.16
N ALA A 81 9.80 -6.29 -1.76
CA ALA A 81 9.67 -6.80 -0.40
C ALA A 81 10.93 -6.48 0.39
N GLY A 82 10.77 -5.87 1.56
CA GLY A 82 11.81 -5.85 2.58
C GLY A 82 11.93 -7.24 3.18
N GLY A 83 12.68 -8.12 2.52
CA GLY A 83 13.20 -9.32 3.15
C GLY A 83 14.39 -8.96 4.01
N GLU A 84 14.41 -9.44 5.24
CA GLU A 84 15.70 -9.82 5.85
C GLU A 84 16.36 -10.92 5.00
#